data_AF-A0A2T4X322-F1
#
_entry.id   AF-A0A2T4X322-F1
#
_cell.length_a   1.000
_cell.length_b   1.000
_cell.length_c   1.000
_cell.angle_alpha   90.00
_cell.angle_beta   90.00
_cell.angle_gamma   90.00
#
_symmetry.space_group_name_H-M   'P 1'
#
loop_
_entity.id
_entity.type
_entity.pdbx_description
1 polymer ?
#
loop_
_entity_poly.entity_id
_entity_poly.type
_entity_poly.pdbx_seq_one_letter_code
_entity_poly.pdbx_strand_id
1 'polypeptide(L)'
;MKRVKILFMCIGLIGFIACSNDDDSSSNDDCLSCSFNLEGELTSAQICDNGDGTITVSSGGQEETEDLEGVTFDEFITALETLGGGTCD
;
A
#
# COMPACT_ATOMS: atom_id res chain seq x y z
N MET A 1 3.48 -40.10 29.23
CA MET A 1 3.04 -39.92 27.83
C MET A 1 2.42 -38.53 27.71
N LYS A 2 3.19 -37.55 27.24
CA LYS A 2 2.73 -36.15 27.14
C LYS A 2 2.32 -35.89 25.69
N ARG A 3 1.05 -35.57 25.46
CA ARG A 3 0.55 -35.03 24.19
C ARG A 3 0.34 -33.54 24.40
N VAL A 4 1.31 -32.73 23.97
CA VAL A 4 1.13 -31.28 23.84
C VAL A 4 1.32 -30.98 22.35
N LYS A 5 0.22 -30.59 21.70
CA LYS A 5 0.21 -30.20 20.29
C LYS A 5 0.80 -28.79 20.21
N ILE A 6 1.98 -28.68 19.63
CA ILE A 6 2.64 -27.40 19.34
C ILE A 6 1.93 -26.78 18.14
N LEU A 7 1.14 -25.75 18.41
CA LEU A 7 0.60 -24.83 17.41
C LEU A 7 1.74 -23.85 17.09
N PHE A 8 2.51 -24.16 16.04
CA PHE A 8 3.53 -23.28 15.51
C PHE A 8 2.82 -22.27 14.58
N MET A 9 2.30 -21.20 15.17
CA MET A 9 1.78 -20.06 14.43
C MET A 9 2.98 -19.28 13.91
N CYS A 10 3.30 -19.48 12.63
CA CYS A 10 4.24 -18.62 11.91
C CYS A 10 3.61 -17.22 11.80
N ILE A 11 3.87 -16.37 12.78
CA ILE A 11 3.80 -14.92 12.60
C ILE A 11 5.16 -14.55 12.01
N GLY A 12 5.25 -14.71 10.70
CA GLY A 12 6.32 -14.17 9.90
C GLY A 12 5.90 -12.80 9.40
N LEU A 13 6.90 -11.91 9.36
CA LEU A 13 6.92 -10.63 8.63
C LEU A 13 6.27 -9.44 9.37
N ILE A 14 6.98 -8.93 10.37
CA ILE A 14 7.10 -7.48 10.52
C ILE A 14 8.44 -7.13 9.89
N GLY A 15 8.46 -7.07 8.57
CA GLY A 15 9.57 -6.53 7.80
C GLY A 15 9.43 -5.02 7.82
N PHE A 16 10.39 -4.34 8.44
CA PHE A 16 10.58 -2.92 8.27
C PHE A 16 10.80 -2.62 6.78
N ILE A 17 9.98 -1.77 6.18
CA ILE A 17 10.29 -1.04 4.94
C ILE A 17 9.99 0.43 5.26
N ALA A 18 10.86 1.10 6.01
CA ALA A 18 12.00 1.86 5.48
C ALA A 18 11.54 3.01 4.55
N CYS A 19 11.31 4.15 5.19
CA CYS A 19 11.53 5.44 4.56
C CYS A 19 13.01 5.57 4.18
N SER A 20 13.36 5.35 2.91
CA SER A 20 14.40 6.08 2.15
C SER A 20 14.67 5.38 0.83
N ASN A 21 14.86 6.19 -0.20
CA ASN A 21 15.48 5.86 -1.49
C ASN A 21 16.52 4.72 -1.42
N ASP A 22 16.59 4.03 -2.56
CA ASP A 22 17.61 3.09 -3.03
C ASP A 22 17.39 1.60 -2.70
N ASP A 23 17.12 0.89 -3.81
CA ASP A 23 17.58 -0.46 -4.16
C ASP A 23 16.99 -1.68 -3.43
N ASP A 24 16.36 -2.53 -4.24
CA ASP A 24 16.21 -3.98 -4.08
C ASP A 24 15.54 -4.52 -2.80
N SER A 25 14.22 -4.70 -2.86
CA SER A 25 13.59 -5.83 -2.17
C SER A 25 12.36 -6.32 -2.91
N SER A 26 12.43 -7.58 -3.33
CA SER A 26 11.34 -8.35 -3.90
C SER A 26 10.13 -8.41 -2.97
N SER A 27 9.09 -7.64 -3.28
CA SER A 27 7.71 -8.02 -3.07
C SER A 27 6.92 -7.51 -4.27
N ASN A 28 6.16 -8.38 -4.93
CA ASN A 28 5.25 -7.99 -6.00
C ASN A 28 3.99 -7.38 -5.37
N ASP A 29 4.15 -6.27 -4.67
CA ASP A 29 3.05 -5.44 -4.20
C ASP A 29 3.03 -4.23 -5.14
N ASP A 30 1.98 -4.08 -5.95
CA ASP A 30 1.84 -3.01 -6.94
C ASP A 30 1.66 -1.66 -6.20
N CYS A 31 2.75 -1.13 -5.66
CA CYS A 31 2.80 0.17 -5.02
C CYS A 31 3.05 1.26 -6.06
N LEU A 32 2.11 2.20 -6.18
CA LEU A 32 2.22 3.37 -7.05
C LEU A 32 2.41 4.63 -6.21
N SER A 33 3.26 5.53 -6.69
CA SER A 33 3.46 6.85 -6.12
C SER A 33 2.57 7.86 -6.83
N CYS A 34 1.52 8.30 -6.16
CA CYS A 34 0.57 9.27 -6.68
C CYS A 34 0.92 10.69 -6.26
N SER A 35 1.02 11.59 -7.23
CA SER A 35 1.24 13.03 -7.00
C SER A 35 -0.02 13.82 -7.35
N PHE A 36 -0.52 14.62 -6.42
CA PHE A 36 -1.70 15.48 -6.55
C PHE A 36 -1.30 16.95 -6.44
N ASN A 37 -2.02 17.82 -7.16
CA ASN A 37 -1.88 19.26 -6.99
C ASN A 37 -3.09 19.80 -6.21
N LEU A 38 -2.89 20.06 -4.92
CA LEU A 38 -3.90 20.60 -4.02
C LEU A 38 -3.58 22.09 -3.78
N GLU A 39 -4.45 22.97 -4.28
CA GLU A 39 -4.32 24.44 -4.12
C GLU A 39 -2.98 25.04 -4.56
N GLY A 40 -2.31 24.42 -5.54
CA GLY A 40 -1.01 24.87 -6.06
C GLY A 40 0.20 24.22 -5.38
N GLU A 41 -0.01 23.34 -4.41
CA GLU A 41 1.04 22.56 -3.74
C GLU A 41 0.99 21.10 -4.21
N LEU A 42 2.17 20.59 -4.61
CA LEU A 42 2.33 19.19 -5.01
C LEU A 42 2.42 18.33 -3.75
N THR A 43 1.44 17.46 -3.56
CA THR A 43 1.38 16.46 -2.49
C THR A 43 1.57 15.07 -3.08
N SER A 44 2.43 14.25 -2.48
CA SER A 44 2.60 12.85 -2.87
C SER A 44 2.03 11.89 -1.83
N ALA A 45 1.45 10.79 -2.29
CA ALA A 45 1.07 9.65 -1.48
C ALA A 45 1.48 8.36 -2.20
N GLN A 46 1.93 7.36 -1.46
CA GLN A 46 2.17 6.02 -1.97
C GLN A 46 0.93 5.17 -1.74
N ILE A 47 0.50 4.40 -2.72
CA ILE A 47 -0.70 3.56 -2.65
C ILE A 47 -0.30 2.15 -3.08
N CYS A 48 -0.43 1.19 -2.20
CA CYS A 48 -0.05 -0.20 -2.42
C CYS A 48 -1.27 -1.11 -2.46
N ASP A 49 -1.36 -1.99 -3.46
CA ASP A 49 -2.29 -3.12 -3.43
C ASP A 49 -1.80 -4.22 -2.48
N ASN A 50 -2.63 -4.62 -1.52
CA ASN A 50 -2.33 -5.73 -0.61
C ASN A 50 -2.71 -7.10 -1.21
N GLY A 51 -3.40 -7.13 -2.36
CA GLY A 51 -3.79 -8.34 -3.06
C GLY A 51 -4.96 -9.11 -2.43
N ASP A 52 -5.53 -8.60 -1.33
CA ASP A 52 -6.72 -9.13 -0.67
C ASP A 52 -8.00 -8.31 -0.92
N GLY A 53 -7.92 -7.30 -1.79
CA GLY A 53 -9.00 -6.35 -2.05
C GLY A 53 -8.94 -5.10 -1.18
N THR A 54 -7.84 -4.90 -0.45
CA THR A 54 -7.54 -3.70 0.31
C THR A 54 -6.30 -3.00 -0.26
N ILE A 55 -6.20 -1.69 -0.02
CA ILE A 55 -5.03 -0.87 -0.34
C ILE A 55 -4.45 -0.25 0.91
N THR A 56 -3.16 0.05 0.87
CA THR A 56 -2.48 0.85 1.89
C THR A 56 -2.04 2.18 1.29
N VAL A 57 -2.53 3.29 1.84
CA VAL A 57 -2.16 4.66 1.47
C VAL A 57 -1.19 5.22 2.49
N SER A 58 0.00 5.62 2.05
CA SER A 58 1.05 6.22 2.86
C SER A 58 1.32 7.66 2.44
N SER A 59 1.14 8.62 3.36
CA SER A 59 1.45 10.03 3.11
C SER A 59 1.93 10.71 4.38
N GLY A 60 3.00 11.50 4.27
CA GLY A 60 3.56 12.26 5.41
C GLY A 60 4.03 11.39 6.58
N GLY A 61 4.37 10.11 6.34
CA GLY A 61 4.78 9.16 7.38
C GLY A 61 3.62 8.54 8.17
N GLN A 62 2.39 8.72 7.70
CA GLN A 62 1.19 8.02 8.21
C GLN A 62 0.71 7.04 7.14
N GLU A 63 0.20 5.91 7.60
CA GLU A 63 -0.34 4.85 6.75
C GLU A 63 -1.79 4.59 7.14
N GLU A 64 -2.67 4.49 6.16
CA GLU A 64 -4.05 4.07 6.32
C GLU A 64 -4.36 2.93 5.36
N THR A 65 -5.11 1.93 5.84
CA THR A 65 -5.53 0.79 5.03
C THR A 65 -7.02 0.92 4.76
N GLU A 66 -7.39 0.85 3.48
CA GLU A 66 -8.75 1.02 2.99
C GLU A 66 -9.20 -0.23 2.23
N ASP A 67 -10.47 -0.61 2.36
CA ASP A 67 -11.08 -1.70 1.61
C ASP A 67 -11.63 -1.15 0.27
N LEU A 68 -11.32 -1.82 -0.84
CA LEU A 68 -11.78 -1.39 -2.17
C LEU A 68 -13.24 -1.78 -2.43
N GLU A 69 -13.91 -2.48 -1.51
CA GLU A 69 -15.31 -2.92 -1.62
C GLU A 69 -15.61 -3.70 -2.91
N GLY A 70 -14.60 -4.40 -3.44
CA GLY A 70 -14.68 -5.18 -4.68
C GLY A 70 -14.31 -4.41 -5.96
N VAL A 71 -13.84 -3.17 -5.85
CA VAL A 71 -13.19 -2.42 -6.94
C VAL A 71 -11.78 -2.96 -7.15
N THR A 72 -11.30 -2.98 -8.40
CA THR A 72 -9.91 -3.38 -8.69
C THR A 72 -8.93 -2.24 -8.41
N PHE A 73 -7.67 -2.58 -8.12
CA PHE A 73 -6.63 -1.59 -7.88
C PHE A 73 -6.47 -0.59 -9.04
N ASP A 74 -6.39 -1.07 -10.28
CA ASP A 74 -6.35 -0.23 -11.48
C ASP A 74 -7.55 0.72 -11.61
N GLU A 75 -8.77 0.24 -11.30
CA GLU A 75 -9.97 1.08 -11.33
C GLU A 75 -9.93 2.16 -10.25
N PHE A 76 -9.46 1.81 -9.05
CA PHE A 76 -9.26 2.76 -7.97
C PHE A 76 -8.26 3.85 -8.37
N ILE A 77 -7.11 3.48 -8.91
CA ILE A 77 -6.06 4.42 -9.36
C ILE A 77 -6.59 5.31 -10.49
N THR A 78 -7.25 4.73 -11.49
CA THR A 78 -7.85 5.48 -12.60
C THR A 78 -8.88 6.51 -12.09
N ALA A 79 -9.70 6.12 -11.12
CA ALA A 79 -10.66 7.02 -10.49
C ALA A 79 -9.94 8.13 -9.71
N LEU A 80 -8.87 7.80 -9.00
CA LEU A 80 -8.07 8.74 -8.22
C LEU A 80 -7.40 9.79 -9.11
N GLU A 81 -6.83 9.39 -10.25
CA GLU A 81 -6.24 10.31 -11.23
C GLU A 81 -7.30 11.21 -11.87
N THR A 82 -8.47 10.64 -12.20
CA THR A 82 -9.58 11.38 -12.81
C THR A 82 -10.23 12.38 -11.86
N LEU A 83 -10.39 12.03 -10.59
CA LEU A 83 -11.10 12.83 -9.58
C LEU A 83 -10.17 13.78 -8.83
N GLY A 84 -8.97 13.30 -8.47
CA GLY A 84 -7.97 14.04 -7.70
C GLY A 84 -7.06 14.90 -8.57
N GLY A 85 -7.09 14.75 -9.89
CA GLY A 85 -6.23 15.49 -10.82
C GLY A 85 -4.74 15.20 -10.60
N GLY A 86 -4.43 14.04 -10.03
CA GLY A 86 -3.09 13.56 -9.81
C GLY A 86 -2.65 12.53 -10.85
N THR A 87 -1.38 12.17 -10.82
CA THR A 87 -0.80 11.09 -11.64
C THR A 87 -0.11 10.09 -10.74
N CYS A 88 -0.32 8.80 -10.98
CA CYS A 88 0.28 7.69 -10.25
C CYS A 88 1.29 6.96 -11.15
N ASP A 89 2.52 6.76 -10.66
CA ASP A 89 3.61 6.04 -11.34
C ASP A 89 4.31 5.05 -10.41
#